data_AF-A0A0D6L6L5-F1
#
_entry.id   AF-A0A0D6L6L5-F1
#
_cell.length_a   1.000
_cell.length_b   1.000
_cell.length_c   1.000
_cell.angle_alpha   90.00
_cell.angle_beta   90.00
_cell.angle_gamma   90.00
#
_symmetry.space_group_name_H-M   'P 1'
#
loop_
_entity.id
_entity.type
_entity.pdbx_description
1 polymer ?
#
loop_
_entity_poly.entity_id
_entity_poly.type
_entity_poly.pdbx_seq_one_letter_code
_entity_poly.pdbx_strand_id
1 'polypeptide(L)'
;MYAETFMDFFTLGVERIFEHDPDIKAKKDEKFESQYPVRLKILEEHLKKNGGENFVLWCDLVAVAVLSMVEETKAELLQDFPDLRNYYTNMRNLPEIKDYVAQSWPPATEQ
;
A
#
# COMPACT_ATOMS: atom_id res chain seq x y z
N MET A 1 0.08 -6.15 7.76
CA MET A 1 -0.18 -7.19 6.71
C MET A 1 0.67 -6.91 5.47
N TYR A 2 0.76 -7.79 4.46
CA TYR A 2 1.75 -7.65 3.37
C TYR A 2 1.67 -6.30 2.63
N ALA A 3 0.48 -5.79 2.34
CA ALA A 3 0.27 -4.49 1.69
C ALA A 3 0.82 -3.32 2.52
N GLU A 4 0.60 -3.32 3.83
CA GLU A 4 1.19 -2.35 4.77
C GLU A 4 2.71 -2.50 4.85
N THR A 5 3.24 -3.73 4.91
CA THR A 5 4.69 -3.94 4.89
C THR A 5 5.34 -3.38 3.63
N PHE A 6 4.67 -3.54 2.48
CA PHE A 6 5.09 -2.96 1.22
C PHE A 6 4.97 -1.44 1.19
N MET A 7 3.83 -0.87 1.58
CA MET A 7 3.58 0.58 1.54
C MET A 7 4.46 1.33 2.54
N ASP A 8 4.72 0.74 3.70
CA ASP A 8 5.71 1.25 4.64
C ASP A 8 7.11 1.21 4.04
N PHE A 9 7.48 0.10 3.37
CA PHE A 9 8.80 -0.01 2.78
C PHE A 9 8.98 0.98 1.62
N PHE A 10 7.94 1.17 0.82
CA PHE A 10 7.86 2.18 -0.23
C PHE A 10 7.98 3.59 0.35
N THR A 11 7.17 3.95 1.34
CA THR A 11 7.21 5.25 2.03
C THR A 11 8.60 5.51 2.60
N LEU A 12 9.18 4.52 3.28
CA LEU A 12 10.51 4.61 3.86
C LEU A 12 11.60 4.83 2.79
N GLY A 13 11.46 4.24 1.60
CA GLY A 13 12.32 4.51 0.45
C GLY A 13 12.11 5.90 -0.14
N VAL A 14 10.86 6.32 -0.36
CA VAL A 14 10.49 7.62 -0.95
C VAL A 14 10.93 8.77 -0.05
N GLU A 15 10.58 8.73 1.24
CA GLU A 15 10.96 9.75 2.22
C GLU A 15 12.47 9.97 2.28
N ARG A 16 13.25 8.90 2.11
CA ARG A 16 14.72 8.91 2.07
C ARG A 16 15.26 9.51 0.77
N ILE A 17 14.73 9.06 -0.38
CA ILE A 17 15.19 9.49 -1.71
C ILE A 17 14.98 10.99 -1.89
N PHE A 18 13.80 11.50 -1.51
CA PHE A 18 13.41 12.90 -1.70
C PHE A 18 13.79 13.82 -0.53
N GLU A 19 14.51 13.33 0.48
CA GLU A 19 15.08 14.19 1.52
C GLU A 19 16.34 14.91 1.02
N HIS A 20 16.38 16.22 1.22
CA HIS A 20 17.46 17.10 0.79
C HIS A 20 18.29 17.64 1.95
N ASP A 21 17.72 17.71 3.16
CA ASP A 21 18.48 18.09 4.34
C ASP A 21 19.44 16.95 4.74
N PRO A 22 20.76 17.22 4.87
CA PRO A 22 21.75 16.17 5.09
C PRO A 22 21.61 15.48 6.46
N ASP A 23 21.22 16.20 7.50
CA ASP A 23 21.09 15.66 8.85
C ASP A 23 19.81 14.81 8.98
N ILE A 24 18.73 15.23 8.33
CA ILE A 24 17.49 14.44 8.26
C ILE A 24 17.70 13.22 7.36
N LYS A 25 18.42 13.37 6.24
CA LYS A 25 18.72 12.28 5.32
C LYS A 25 19.53 11.18 5.99
N ALA A 26 20.56 11.53 6.77
CA ALA A 26 21.36 10.55 7.51
C ALA A 26 20.51 9.71 8.50
N LYS A 27 19.55 10.35 9.19
CA LYS A 27 18.60 9.63 10.07
C LYS A 27 17.67 8.71 9.28
N LYS A 28 17.21 9.15 8.11
CA LYS A 28 16.38 8.33 7.21
C LYS A 28 17.18 7.17 6.60
N ASP A 29 18.45 7.36 6.30
CA ASP A 29 19.37 6.30 5.88
C ASP A 29 19.53 5.24 6.98
N GLU A 30 19.81 5.63 8.22
CA GLU A 30 19.92 4.70 9.36
C GLU A 30 18.60 3.92 9.60
N LYS A 31 17.46 4.62 9.53
CA LYS A 31 16.13 4.00 9.60
C LYS A 31 15.91 3.01 8.45
N PHE A 32 16.39 3.32 7.25
CA PHE A 32 16.30 2.43 6.09
C PHE A 32 17.13 1.16 6.32
N GLU A 33 18.42 1.33 6.64
CA GLU A 33 19.36 0.22 6.88
C GLU A 33 18.88 -0.75 7.96
N SER A 34 18.28 -0.23 9.02
CA SER A 34 17.74 -1.06 10.11
C SER A 34 16.45 -1.80 9.75
N GLN A 35 15.63 -1.28 8.83
CA GLN A 35 14.30 -1.84 8.54
C GLN A 35 14.21 -2.65 7.25
N TYR A 36 15.00 -2.35 6.23
CA TYR A 36 14.90 -3.04 4.93
C TYR A 36 15.08 -4.57 5.05
N PRO A 37 16.00 -5.14 5.87
CA PRO A 37 16.21 -6.58 5.90
C PRO A 37 14.99 -7.33 6.43
N VAL A 38 14.36 -6.79 7.47
CA VAL A 38 13.15 -7.36 8.07
C VAL A 38 11.98 -7.27 7.09
N ARG A 39 11.81 -6.12 6.44
CA ARG A 39 10.73 -5.90 5.47
C ARG A 39 10.88 -6.82 4.26
N LEU A 40 12.07 -6.90 3.66
CA LEU A 40 12.34 -7.80 2.54
C LEU A 40 12.10 -9.28 2.89
N LYS A 41 12.44 -9.70 4.12
CA LYS A 41 12.17 -11.07 4.57
C LYS A 41 10.68 -11.38 4.61
N ILE A 42 9.85 -10.46 5.08
CA ILE A 42 8.38 -10.63 5.08
C ILE A 42 7.86 -10.76 3.65
N LEU A 43 8.38 -9.96 2.71
CA LEU A 43 8.02 -10.05 1.30
C LEU A 43 8.42 -11.40 0.69
N GLU A 44 9.63 -11.87 0.99
CA GLU A 44 10.12 -13.17 0.53
C GLU A 44 9.29 -14.33 1.09
N GLU A 45 8.94 -14.29 2.38
CA GLU A 45 8.07 -15.30 3.01
C GLU A 45 6.67 -15.31 2.39
N HIS A 46 6.13 -14.16 2.02
CA HIS A 46 4.87 -14.05 1.33
C HIS A 46 4.95 -14.61 -0.10
N LEU A 47 6.02 -14.26 -0.84
CA LEU A 47 6.27 -14.78 -2.18
C LEU A 47 6.37 -16.31 -2.17
N LYS A 48 7.08 -16.88 -1.17
CA LYS A 48 7.16 -18.33 -0.95
C LYS A 48 5.80 -18.97 -0.66
N LYS A 49 4.95 -18.32 0.14
CA LYS A 49 3.58 -18.80 0.42
C LYS A 49 2.70 -18.84 -0.83
N ASN A 50 2.96 -17.98 -1.81
CA ASN A 50 2.24 -17.93 -3.08
C ASN A 50 2.93 -18.72 -4.21
N GLY A 51 3.78 -19.70 -3.87
CA GLY A 51 4.44 -20.54 -4.87
C GLY A 51 5.53 -19.85 -5.69
N GLY A 52 5.90 -18.62 -5.33
CA GLY A 52 6.91 -17.83 -6.06
C GLY A 52 6.42 -17.18 -7.35
N GLU A 53 5.13 -17.28 -7.67
CA GLU A 53 4.62 -16.88 -8.98
C GLU A 53 4.21 -15.41 -9.04
N ASN A 54 3.35 -14.94 -8.12
CA ASN A 54 2.86 -13.57 -8.13
C ASN A 54 2.53 -13.07 -6.71
N PHE A 55 2.79 -11.79 -6.46
CA PHE A 55 1.94 -11.01 -5.55
C PHE A 55 0.66 -10.69 -6.33
N VAL A 56 -0.54 -10.71 -5.71
CA VAL A 56 -1.76 -10.11 -6.32
C VAL A 56 -1.31 -8.79 -6.95
N LEU A 57 -1.49 -8.65 -8.27
CA LEU A 57 -0.73 -7.73 -9.14
C LEU A 57 -0.44 -6.42 -8.37
N TRP A 58 0.81 -6.23 -7.97
CA TRP A 58 1.24 -5.16 -7.05
C TRP A 58 0.63 -3.79 -7.41
N CYS A 59 0.57 -3.50 -8.72
CA CYS A 59 -0.01 -2.29 -9.27
C CYS A 59 -1.49 -2.10 -8.89
N ASP A 60 -2.27 -3.18 -8.82
CA ASP A 60 -3.68 -3.12 -8.51
C ASP A 60 -3.91 -2.79 -7.03
N LEU A 61 -3.07 -3.32 -6.13
CA LEU A 61 -3.10 -2.97 -4.71
C LEU A 61 -2.67 -1.52 -4.45
N VAL A 62 -1.64 -1.04 -5.14
CA VAL A 62 -1.23 0.36 -5.09
C VAL A 62 -2.34 1.27 -5.61
N ALA A 63 -2.98 0.91 -6.72
CA ALA A 63 -4.11 1.67 -7.26
C ALA A 63 -5.25 1.77 -6.24
N VAL A 64 -5.57 0.67 -5.54
CA VAL A 64 -6.63 0.65 -4.52
C VAL A 64 -6.25 1.48 -3.30
N ALA A 65 -4.98 1.47 -2.89
CA ALA A 65 -4.48 2.30 -1.79
C ALA A 65 -4.56 3.79 -2.14
N VAL A 66 -4.16 4.17 -3.35
CA VAL A 66 -4.29 5.55 -3.85
C VAL A 66 -5.75 5.99 -3.88
N LEU A 67 -6.66 5.14 -4.35
CA LEU A 67 -8.10 5.44 -4.38
C LEU A 67 -8.70 5.57 -2.97
N SER A 68 -8.23 4.79 -1.99
CA SER A 68 -8.60 4.97 -0.57
C SER A 68 -8.16 6.33 -0.05
N MET A 69 -6.93 6.76 -0.35
CA MET A 69 -6.44 8.09 0.06
C MET A 69 -7.24 9.22 -0.58
N VAL A 70 -7.62 9.08 -1.86
CA VAL A 70 -8.47 10.05 -2.55
C VAL A 70 -9.84 10.12 -1.89
N GLU A 71 -10.44 8.98 -1.57
CA GLU A 71 -11.73 8.90 -0.87
C GLU A 71 -11.67 9.59 0.50
N GLU A 72 -10.66 9.29 1.31
CA GLU A 72 -10.45 9.90 2.64
C GLU A 72 -10.20 11.40 2.58
N THR A 73 -9.49 11.87 1.54
CA THR A 73 -9.17 13.29 1.39
C THR A 73 -10.37 14.07 0.88
N LYS A 74 -11.07 13.53 -0.12
CA LYS A 74 -12.16 14.21 -0.84
C LYS A 74 -12.96 13.21 -1.69
N ALA A 75 -13.91 12.53 -1.05
CA ALA A 75 -14.72 11.46 -1.67
C ALA A 75 -15.44 11.86 -2.96
N GLU A 76 -15.84 13.12 -3.11
CA GLU A 76 -16.48 13.63 -4.32
C GLU A 76 -15.58 13.56 -5.57
N LEU A 77 -14.25 13.49 -5.42
CA LEU A 77 -13.33 13.34 -6.54
C LEU A 77 -13.56 12.05 -7.32
N LEU A 78 -14.08 11.00 -6.69
CA LEU A 78 -14.36 9.73 -7.35
C LEU A 78 -15.74 9.71 -8.04
N GLN A 79 -16.61 10.70 -7.77
CA GLN A 79 -17.98 10.71 -8.29
C GLN A 79 -18.02 10.84 -9.81
N ASP A 80 -17.07 11.56 -10.40
CA ASP A 80 -16.96 11.76 -11.84
C ASP A 80 -16.33 10.56 -12.58
N PHE A 81 -15.84 9.55 -11.84
CA PHE A 81 -15.13 8.39 -12.38
C PHE A 81 -15.80 7.07 -11.96
N PRO A 82 -16.97 6.72 -12.55
CA PRO A 82 -17.73 5.52 -12.18
C PRO A 82 -16.95 4.22 -12.38
N ASP A 83 -16.12 4.11 -13.42
CA ASP A 83 -15.30 2.90 -13.65
C ASP A 83 -14.21 2.73 -12.59
N LEU A 84 -13.57 3.83 -12.15
CA LEU A 84 -12.59 3.80 -11.07
C LEU A 84 -13.23 3.46 -9.72
N ARG A 85 -14.45 3.95 -9.47
CA ARG A 85 -15.23 3.53 -8.29
C ARG A 85 -15.56 2.05 -8.32
N ASN A 86 -16.06 1.55 -9.45
CA ASN A 86 -16.36 0.13 -9.60
C ASN A 86 -15.12 -0.73 -9.41
N TYR A 87 -13.99 -0.34 -10.00
CA TYR A 87 -12.70 -0.98 -9.80
C TYR A 87 -12.31 -1.01 -8.32
N TYR A 88 -12.35 0.15 -7.65
CA TYR A 88 -12.01 0.29 -6.23
C TYR A 88 -12.90 -0.60 -5.34
N THR A 89 -14.22 -0.58 -5.54
CA THR A 89 -15.18 -1.43 -4.81
C THR A 89 -14.93 -2.92 -5.08
N ASN A 90 -14.71 -3.32 -6.33
CA ASN A 90 -14.46 -4.72 -6.68
C ASN A 90 -13.18 -5.23 -6.03
N MET A 91 -12.11 -4.45 -6.10
CA MET A 91 -10.83 -4.80 -5.50
C MET A 91 -10.93 -4.93 -3.98
N ARG A 92 -11.57 -3.98 -3.29
CA ARG A 92 -11.80 -4.05 -1.83
C ARG A 92 -12.59 -5.29 -1.39
N ASN A 93 -13.35 -5.90 -2.31
CA ASN A 93 -14.17 -7.09 -2.07
C ASN A 93 -13.55 -8.40 -2.59
N LEU A 94 -12.33 -8.38 -3.12
CA LEU A 94 -11.64 -9.59 -3.55
C LEU A 94 -11.50 -10.57 -2.36
N PRO A 95 -11.85 -11.86 -2.52
CA PRO A 95 -11.78 -12.85 -1.45
C PRO A 95 -10.43 -12.89 -0.72
N GLU A 96 -9.34 -12.62 -1.43
CA GLU A 96 -7.97 -12.68 -0.96
C GLU A 96 -7.58 -11.50 -0.05
N ILE A 97 -8.27 -10.36 -0.15
CA ILE A 97 -7.91 -9.14 0.59
C ILE A 97 -9.06 -8.51 1.39
N LYS A 98 -10.32 -8.91 1.14
CA LYS A 98 -11.51 -8.31 1.76
C LYS A 98 -11.47 -8.29 3.29
N ASP A 99 -11.01 -9.37 3.92
CA ASP A 99 -11.01 -9.49 5.39
C ASP A 99 -10.03 -8.48 6.00
N TYR A 100 -8.91 -8.25 5.34
CA TYR A 100 -7.94 -7.25 5.75
C TYR A 100 -8.41 -5.83 5.49
N VAL A 101 -8.95 -5.57 4.31
CA VAL A 101 -9.48 -4.26 3.96
C VAL A 101 -10.55 -3.86 4.96
N ALA A 102 -11.43 -4.79 5.36
CA ALA A 102 -12.43 -4.55 6.40
C ALA A 102 -11.82 -4.26 7.79
N GLN A 103 -10.69 -4.89 8.13
CA GLN A 103 -10.06 -4.74 9.45
C GLN A 103 -9.13 -3.53 9.55
N SER A 104 -8.47 -3.15 8.46
CA SER A 104 -7.26 -2.30 8.50
C SER A 104 -7.36 -1.06 7.63
N TRP A 105 -8.36 -0.93 6.77
CA TRP A 105 -8.55 0.28 5.95
C TRP A 105 -9.76 1.05 6.47
N PRO A 106 -9.79 2.39 6.28
CA PRO A 106 -10.99 3.16 6.58
C PRO A 106 -12.20 2.56 5.85
N PRO A 107 -13.38 2.56 6.49
CA PRO A 107 -14.58 2.07 5.85
C PRO A 107 -14.78 2.84 4.55
N ALA A 108 -15.10 2.13 3.47
CA ALA A 108 -15.55 2.81 2.26
C ALA A 108 -16.75 3.67 2.66
N THR A 109 -16.77 4.91 2.21
CA THR A 109 -17.89 5.80 2.50
C THR A 109 -19.12 5.13 1.92
N GLU A 110 -20.10 4.77 2.77
CA GLU A 110 -21.37 4.27 2.26
C GLU A 110 -21.94 5.30 1.29
N GLN A 111 -22.26 4.85 0.08
CA GLN A 111 -22.98 5.64 -0.91
C GLN A 111 -24.44 5.79 -0.50
#